data_AF-A0A9D8AQ82-F1
#
_entry.id   AF-A0A9D8AQ82-F1
#
_cell.length_a   1.000
_cell.length_b   1.000
_cell.length_c   1.000
_cell.angle_alpha   90.00
_cell.angle_beta   90.00
_cell.angle_gamma   90.00
#
_symmetry.space_group_name_H-M   'P 1'
#
loop_
_entity.id
_entity.type
_entity.pdbx_description
1 polymer ?
#
loop_
_entity_poly.entity_id
_entity_poly.type
_entity_poly.pdbx_seq_one_letter_code
_entity_poly.pdbx_strand_id
1 'polypeptide(L)'
;DVNPFIPEFIKIGVDALNPLEVKAGMDPIFLKQKYGKDLVLHGGVNAVLWDKPEQIKAEMERVIPILKENGGYIFSSDHSVPDSVSLNDFRAIINLAKELGTY
;
A
#
# COMPACT_ATOMS: atom_id res chain seq x y z
N ASP A 1 -9.57 9.05 -9.73
CA ASP A 1 -8.18 8.63 -9.40
C ASP A 1 -7.19 9.26 -10.37
N VAL A 2 -5.90 8.96 -10.18
CA VAL A 2 -4.80 9.38 -11.04
C VAL A 2 -4.33 8.28 -12.00
N ASN A 3 -5.01 7.12 -12.06
CA ASN A 3 -4.56 5.97 -12.85
C ASN A 3 -4.27 6.29 -14.33
N PRO A 4 -5.07 7.13 -15.03
CA PRO A 4 -4.80 7.47 -16.42
C PRO A 4 -3.49 8.22 -16.63
N PHE A 5 -2.96 8.92 -15.61
CA PHE A 5 -1.78 9.77 -15.69
C PHE A 5 -0.48 9.07 -15.26
N ILE A 6 -0.57 7.84 -14.77
CA ILE A 6 0.61 7.06 -14.33
C ILE A 6 1.66 6.92 -15.45
N PRO A 7 1.30 6.65 -16.73
CA PRO A 7 2.30 6.61 -17.80
C PRO A 7 3.05 7.93 -17.98
N GLU A 8 2.37 9.06 -17.85
CA GLU A 8 2.96 10.39 -17.93
C GLU A 8 3.87 10.66 -16.74
N PHE A 9 3.47 10.26 -15.53
CA PHE A 9 4.32 10.37 -14.33
C PHE A 9 5.64 9.61 -14.49
N ILE A 10 5.57 8.38 -15.00
CA ILE A 10 6.77 7.59 -15.32
C ILE A 10 7.61 8.32 -16.38
N LYS A 11 6.98 8.84 -17.44
CA LYS A 11 7.68 9.55 -18.53
C LYS A 11 8.41 10.81 -18.06
N ILE A 12 7.85 11.55 -17.11
CA ILE A 12 8.49 12.76 -16.56
C ILE A 12 9.50 12.45 -15.45
N GLY A 13 9.71 11.17 -15.12
CA GLY A 13 10.74 10.72 -14.18
C GLY A 13 10.29 10.74 -12.71
N VAL A 14 9.01 10.52 -12.43
CA VAL A 14 8.55 10.32 -11.03
C VAL A 14 9.05 8.96 -10.53
N ASP A 15 9.77 8.96 -9.41
CA ASP A 15 10.31 7.74 -8.81
C ASP A 15 9.28 6.92 -8.00
N ALA A 16 8.31 7.58 -7.38
CA ALA A 16 7.36 6.95 -6.47
C ALA A 16 5.95 7.54 -6.58
N LEU A 17 4.94 6.67 -6.47
CA LEU A 17 3.53 7.05 -6.39
C LEU A 17 3.01 6.89 -4.96
N ASN A 18 2.58 7.99 -4.36
CA ASN A 18 2.02 8.07 -3.02
C ASN A 18 0.85 9.06 -2.98
N PRO A 19 -0.29 8.71 -2.36
CA PRO A 19 -0.66 7.37 -1.90
C PRO A 19 -1.23 6.49 -3.02
N LEU A 20 -1.29 5.18 -2.79
CA LEU A 20 -2.15 4.27 -3.56
C LEU A 20 -3.56 4.20 -2.96
N GLU A 21 -4.38 5.22 -3.21
CA GLU A 21 -5.70 5.37 -2.59
C GLU A 21 -6.74 4.36 -3.12
N VAL A 22 -7.05 3.31 -2.33
CA VAL A 22 -7.93 2.20 -2.74
C VAL A 22 -9.36 2.70 -2.97
N LYS A 23 -9.83 3.62 -2.13
CA LYS A 23 -11.16 4.24 -2.26
C LYS A 23 -11.32 5.06 -3.54
N ALA A 24 -10.23 5.62 -4.06
CA ALA A 24 -10.27 6.35 -5.32
C ALA A 24 -10.37 5.41 -6.54
N GLY A 25 -10.28 4.09 -6.35
CA GLY A 25 -10.29 3.09 -7.41
C GLY A 25 -8.89 2.62 -7.83
N MET A 26 -7.86 2.88 -7.02
CA MET A 26 -6.53 2.33 -7.27
C MET A 26 -6.46 0.89 -6.76
N ASP A 27 -6.03 -0.04 -7.62
CA ASP A 27 -5.76 -1.43 -7.24
C ASP A 27 -4.23 -1.62 -7.13
N PRO A 28 -3.67 -1.74 -5.91
CA PRO A 28 -2.24 -1.89 -5.71
C PRO A 28 -1.65 -3.11 -6.42
N ILE A 29 -2.40 -4.23 -6.50
CA ILE A 29 -1.93 -5.47 -7.14
C ILE A 29 -1.80 -5.25 -8.65
N PHE A 30 -2.83 -4.66 -9.27
CA PHE A 30 -2.78 -4.30 -10.67
C PHE A 30 -1.64 -3.31 -10.97
N LEU A 31 -1.47 -2.29 -10.13
CA LEU A 31 -0.41 -1.30 -10.30
C LEU A 31 0.98 -1.92 -10.15
N LYS A 32 1.17 -2.85 -9.22
CA LYS A 32 2.43 -3.60 -9.08
C LYS A 32 2.74 -4.42 -10.31
N GLN A 33 1.77 -5.15 -10.84
CA GLN A 33 1.94 -5.96 -12.05
C GLN A 33 2.26 -5.11 -13.28
N LYS A 34 1.61 -3.95 -13.41
CA LYS A 34 1.71 -3.11 -14.61
C LYS A 34 2.89 -2.14 -14.58
N TYR A 35 3.20 -1.55 -13.42
CA TYR A 35 4.13 -0.43 -13.29
C TYR A 35 5.21 -0.65 -12.23
N GLY A 36 5.21 -1.75 -11.49
CA GLY A 36 6.11 -1.98 -10.36
C GLY A 36 7.59 -2.14 -10.70
N LYS A 37 7.96 -2.11 -11.99
CA LYS A 37 9.36 -2.05 -12.46
C LYS A 37 9.84 -0.61 -12.67
N ASP A 38 8.91 0.29 -12.96
CA ASP A 38 9.20 1.68 -13.33
C ASP A 38 8.91 2.65 -12.18
N LEU A 39 8.14 2.22 -11.17
CA LEU A 39 7.61 3.08 -10.12
C LEU A 39 7.62 2.40 -8.76
N VAL A 40 8.12 3.11 -7.75
CA VAL A 40 7.96 2.72 -6.34
C VAL A 40 6.51 2.96 -5.91
N LEU A 41 5.91 1.96 -5.27
CA LEU A 41 4.54 2.00 -4.80
C LEU A 41 4.50 2.30 -3.30
N HIS A 42 3.73 3.30 -2.87
CA HIS A 42 3.64 3.68 -1.46
C HIS A 42 2.17 3.80 -0.99
N GLY A 43 1.79 3.03 0.04
CA GLY A 43 0.42 2.96 0.55
C GLY A 43 -0.31 1.70 0.09
N GLY A 44 -1.61 1.79 -0.20
CA GLY A 44 -2.37 0.67 -0.77
C GLY A 44 -3.00 -0.29 0.24
N VAL A 45 -2.99 0.10 1.53
CA VAL A 45 -3.68 -0.62 2.60
C VAL A 45 -4.82 0.25 3.12
N ASN A 46 -6.06 -0.21 2.98
CA ASN A 46 -7.25 0.60 3.19
C ASN A 46 -7.37 1.13 4.63
N ALA A 47 -7.29 2.45 4.79
CA ALA A 47 -7.36 3.14 6.08
C ALA A 47 -8.60 2.76 6.93
N VAL A 48 -9.72 2.36 6.31
CA VAL A 48 -10.96 1.97 7.01
C VAL A 48 -10.85 0.64 7.77
N LEU A 49 -9.82 -0.16 7.47
CA LEU A 49 -9.61 -1.43 8.15
C LEU A 49 -8.67 -1.31 9.33
N TRP A 50 -7.95 -0.19 9.49
CA TRP A 50 -6.89 -0.06 10.50
C TRP A 50 -7.37 -0.18 11.96
N ASP A 51 -8.65 0.05 12.23
CA ASP A 51 -9.30 -0.17 13.53
C ASP A 51 -10.03 -1.52 13.64
N LYS A 52 -9.81 -2.43 12.68
CA LYS A 52 -10.43 -3.76 12.58
C LYS A 52 -9.35 -4.83 12.47
N PRO A 53 -8.75 -5.28 13.59
CA PRO A 53 -7.55 -6.12 13.61
C PRO A 53 -7.57 -7.33 12.67
N GLU A 54 -8.67 -8.09 12.66
CA GLU A 54 -8.79 -9.27 11.79
C GLU A 54 -8.90 -8.91 10.30
N GLN A 55 -9.58 -7.80 9.99
CA GLN A 55 -9.79 -7.37 8.59
C GLN A 55 -8.52 -6.75 8.01
N ILE A 56 -7.82 -5.91 8.78
CA ILE A 56 -6.54 -5.33 8.33
C ILE A 56 -5.49 -6.41 8.16
N LYS A 57 -5.44 -7.40 9.08
CA LYS A 57 -4.54 -8.54 8.95
C LYS A 57 -4.79 -9.31 7.65
N ALA A 58 -6.04 -9.67 7.37
CA ALA A 58 -6.40 -10.38 6.15
C ALA A 58 -6.09 -9.56 4.87
N GLU A 59 -6.30 -8.25 4.90
CA GLU A 59 -5.92 -7.36 3.78
C GLU A 59 -4.41 -7.34 3.58
N MET A 60 -3.63 -7.17 4.65
CA MET A 60 -2.18 -7.14 4.60
C MET A 60 -1.60 -8.46 4.09
N GLU A 61 -2.09 -9.60 4.58
CA GLU A 61 -1.69 -10.95 4.13
C GLU A 61 -2.01 -11.18 2.65
N ARG A 62 -3.07 -10.56 2.12
CA ARG A 62 -3.43 -10.63 0.70
C ARG A 62 -2.56 -9.73 -0.19
N VAL A 63 -2.23 -8.52 0.28
CA VAL A 63 -1.66 -7.47 -0.57
C VAL A 63 -0.14 -7.39 -0.46
N ILE A 64 0.41 -7.40 0.76
CA ILE A 64 1.85 -7.15 0.99
C ILE A 64 2.75 -8.17 0.29
N PRO A 65 2.46 -9.50 0.31
CA PRO A 65 3.31 -10.47 -0.36
C PRO A 65 3.48 -10.21 -1.86
N ILE A 66 2.45 -9.66 -2.53
CA ILE A 66 2.49 -9.33 -3.95
C ILE A 66 3.25 -8.01 -4.16
N LEU A 67 2.95 -6.98 -3.37
CA LEU A 67 3.58 -5.66 -3.54
C LEU A 67 5.07 -5.67 -3.28
N LYS A 68 5.54 -6.49 -2.33
CA LYS A 68 6.97 -6.57 -2.00
C LYS A 68 7.83 -7.22 -3.07
N GLU A 69 7.25 -8.04 -3.96
CA GLU A 69 8.01 -8.83 -4.94
C GLU A 69 8.95 -7.94 -5.75
N ASN A 70 10.22 -8.34 -5.86
CA ASN A 70 11.27 -7.59 -6.57
C ASN A 70 11.53 -6.17 -6.04
N GLY A 71 11.15 -5.84 -4.79
CA GLY A 71 11.38 -4.52 -4.19
C GLY A 71 10.37 -3.46 -4.65
N GLY A 72 10.69 -2.19 -4.45
CA GLY A 72 9.88 -1.07 -4.99
C GLY A 72 8.52 -0.87 -4.31
N TYR A 73 8.38 -1.25 -3.04
CA TYR A 73 7.16 -1.03 -2.25
C TYR A 73 7.49 -0.43 -0.87
N ILE A 74 6.73 0.57 -0.47
CA ILE A 74 6.77 1.21 0.84
C ILE A 74 5.40 0.99 1.50
N PHE A 75 5.38 0.20 2.57
CA PHE A 75 4.16 -0.03 3.35
C PHE A 75 3.68 1.26 4.01
N SER A 76 2.41 1.58 3.82
CA SER A 76 1.69 2.63 4.54
C SER A 76 0.19 2.43 4.39
N SER A 77 -0.59 3.18 5.16
CA SER A 77 -2.01 3.38 4.90
C SER A 77 -2.20 4.07 3.54
N ASP A 78 -3.32 3.81 2.87
CA ASP A 78 -3.69 4.48 1.62
C ASP A 78 -4.19 5.93 1.81
N HIS A 79 -4.44 6.31 3.06
CA HIS A 79 -4.78 7.66 3.50
C HIS A 79 -4.29 7.90 4.94
N SER A 80 -4.57 9.05 5.55
CA SER A 80 -4.37 9.29 6.98
C SER A 80 -4.97 8.17 7.84
N VAL A 81 -4.20 7.70 8.82
CA VAL A 81 -4.62 6.71 9.81
C VAL A 81 -5.73 7.32 10.69
N PRO A 82 -6.87 6.63 10.89
CA PRO A 82 -7.94 7.13 11.75
C PRO A 82 -7.50 7.30 13.21
N ASP A 83 -8.11 8.26 13.91
CA ASP A 83 -7.91 8.49 15.35
C ASP A 83 -8.52 7.38 16.23
N SER A 84 -9.40 6.54 15.67
CA SER A 84 -9.94 5.33 16.30
C SER A 84 -8.90 4.22 16.48
N VAL A 85 -7.76 4.28 15.80
CA VAL A 85 -6.72 3.25 15.87
C VAL A 85 -5.93 3.39 17.16
N SER A 86 -5.99 2.37 18.01
CA SER A 86 -5.22 2.36 19.26
C SER A 86 -3.72 2.23 18.97
N LEU A 87 -2.88 2.69 19.90
CA LEU A 87 -1.43 2.50 19.80
C LEU A 87 -1.03 1.00 19.76
N ASN A 88 -1.81 0.13 20.41
CA ASN A 88 -1.55 -1.31 20.40
C ASN A 88 -1.86 -1.91 19.02
N ASP A 89 -2.98 -1.54 18.41
CA ASP A 89 -3.33 -1.98 17.06
C ASP A 89 -2.33 -1.47 16.04
N PHE A 90 -1.93 -0.19 16.14
CA PHE A 90 -0.89 0.38 15.30
C PHE A 90 0.43 -0.41 15.40
N ARG A 91 0.88 -0.74 16.62
CA ARG A 91 2.07 -1.57 16.82
C ARG A 91 1.92 -2.97 16.22
N ALA A 92 0.76 -3.59 16.36
CA ALA A 92 0.48 -4.90 15.77
C ALA A 92 0.57 -4.85 14.24
N ILE A 93 -0.02 -3.81 13.62
CA ILE A 93 0.08 -3.56 12.17
C ILE A 93 1.54 -3.38 11.74
N ILE A 94 2.32 -2.57 12.45
CA ILE A 94 3.74 -2.36 12.11
C ILE A 94 4.56 -3.65 12.23
N ASN A 95 4.31 -4.47 13.26
CA ASN A 95 4.99 -5.76 13.41
C ASN A 95 4.63 -6.70 12.27
N LEU A 96 3.34 -6.82 11.93
CA LEU A 96 2.88 -7.66 10.83
C LEU A 96 3.45 -7.18 9.48
N ALA A 97 3.54 -5.86 9.26
CA ALA A 97 4.15 -5.31 8.05
C ALA A 97 5.62 -5.70 7.92
N LYS A 98 6.38 -5.72 9.03
CA LYS A 98 7.78 -6.18 9.05
C LYS A 98 7.89 -7.68 8.79
N GLU A 99 7.02 -8.48 9.38
CA GLU A 99 6.97 -9.94 9.15
C GLU A 99 6.68 -10.25 7.67
N LEU A 100 5.60 -9.70 7.13
CA LEU A 100 5.18 -9.94 5.74
C LEU A 100 6.17 -9.34 4.72
N GLY A 101 6.76 -8.19 5.04
CA GLY A 101 7.67 -7.43 4.18
C GLY A 101 9.13 -7.94 4.16
N THR A 102 9.44 -9.04 4.84
CA THR A 102 10.79 -9.64 4.81
C THR A 102 11.04 -10.36 3.48
N TYR A 103 12.30 -10.36 3.01
CA TYR A 103 12.75 -10.98 1.74
C TYR A 103 13.46 -12.31 1.98
#